data_AF-A0A401R3J6-F1
#
_entry.id   AF-A0A401R3J6-F1
#
_cell.length_a   1.000
_cell.length_b   1.000
_cell.length_c   1.000
_cell.angle_alpha   90.00
_cell.angle_beta   90.00
_cell.angle_gamma   90.00
#
_symmetry.space_group_name_H-M   'P 1'
#
loop_
_entity.id
_entity.type
_entity.pdbx_description
1 polymer ?
#
loop_
_entity_poly.entity_id
_entity_poly.type
_entity_poly.pdbx_seq_one_letter_code
_entity_poly.pdbx_strand_id
1 'polypeptide(L)'
;MTRRIDGVWWPHSTDLLTELPELLAALPFDWPRITHATVNGAGWPALPGRILVAGHVVRLRHTTNRPGPDTVCLVAAGHGRWDLLILAPATPEPDALRMLAETARAGVPTPA
;
A
#
# COMPACT_ATOMS: atom_id res chain seq x y z
N MET A 1 18.15 4.31 9.41
CA MET A 1 18.00 4.09 7.96
C MET A 1 16.57 4.41 7.58
N THR A 2 16.33 5.50 6.86
CA THR A 2 15.00 5.85 6.36
C THR A 2 14.61 4.86 5.27
N ARG A 3 13.48 4.19 5.45
CA ARG A 3 12.95 3.23 4.47
C ARG A 3 12.57 4.02 3.22
N ARG A 4 13.06 3.58 2.05
CA ARG A 4 12.68 4.16 0.76
C ARG A 4 11.17 3.98 0.56
N ILE A 5 10.49 5.05 0.18
CA ILE A 5 9.07 5.05 -0.15
C ILE A 5 8.97 5.06 -1.67
N ASP A 6 8.26 4.09 -2.23
CA ASP A 6 8.13 3.87 -3.67
C ASP A 6 6.90 4.59 -4.25
N GLY A 7 5.99 5.06 -3.39
CA GLY A 7 4.83 5.83 -3.81
C GLY A 7 3.92 6.22 -2.66
N VAL A 8 2.74 6.73 -3.02
CA VAL A 8 1.69 7.12 -2.09
C VAL A 8 0.41 6.38 -2.48
N TRP A 9 -0.33 5.95 -1.47
CA TRP A 9 -1.63 5.34 -1.59
C TRP A 9 -2.63 6.11 -0.72
N TRP A 10 -3.75 6.50 -1.32
CA TRP A 10 -4.86 7.14 -0.63
C TRP A 10 -6.07 6.20 -0.64
N PRO A 11 -6.29 5.43 0.44
CA PRO A 11 -7.48 4.60 0.56
C PRO A 11 -8.73 5.45 0.83
N HIS A 12 -9.88 4.97 0.38
CA HIS A 12 -11.18 5.62 0.63
C HIS A 12 -11.69 5.38 2.07
N SER A 13 -11.21 4.31 2.71
CA SER A 13 -11.62 3.86 4.04
C SER A 13 -10.47 3.17 4.79
N THR A 14 -10.71 2.83 6.06
CA THR A 14 -9.77 2.04 6.88
C THR A 14 -10.04 0.53 6.81
N ASP A 15 -10.87 0.06 5.88
CA ASP A 15 -11.12 -1.37 5.66
C ASP A 15 -10.14 -1.94 4.63
N LEU A 16 -9.08 -2.59 5.09
CA LEU A 16 -8.08 -3.16 4.18
C LEU A 16 -8.65 -4.24 3.26
N LEU A 17 -9.76 -4.89 3.63
CA LEU A 17 -10.32 -6.00 2.87
C LEU A 17 -11.01 -5.53 1.59
N THR A 18 -11.53 -4.30 1.57
CA THR A 18 -12.11 -3.65 0.40
C THR A 18 -11.04 -2.86 -0.37
N GLU A 19 -10.18 -2.16 0.37
CA GLU A 19 -9.19 -1.26 -0.19
C GLU A 19 -8.04 -2.00 -0.90
N LEU A 20 -7.61 -3.16 -0.39
CA LEU A 20 -6.51 -3.90 -1.01
C LEU A 20 -6.88 -4.47 -2.39
N PRO A 21 -8.04 -5.11 -2.60
CA PRO A 21 -8.49 -5.51 -3.94
C PRO A 21 -8.52 -4.33 -4.93
N GLU A 22 -9.03 -3.18 -4.52
CA GLU A 22 -9.09 -1.99 -5.37
C GLU A 22 -7.71 -1.45 -5.71
N LEU A 23 -6.82 -1.35 -4.72
CA LEU A 23 -5.43 -0.96 -4.93
C LEU A 23 -4.76 -1.89 -5.94
N LEU A 24 -4.88 -3.21 -5.76
CA LEU A 24 -4.26 -4.20 -6.65
C LEU A 24 -4.87 -4.19 -8.06
N ALA A 25 -6.16 -3.84 -8.21
CA ALA A 25 -6.81 -3.69 -9.50
C ALA A 25 -6.39 -2.42 -10.26
N ALA A 26 -6.00 -1.36 -9.53
CA ALA A 26 -5.51 -0.11 -10.11
C ALA A 26 -4.05 -0.19 -10.56
N LEU A 27 -3.32 -1.26 -10.20
CA LEU A 27 -1.95 -1.48 -10.64
C LEU A 27 -1.92 -1.83 -12.15
N PRO A 28 -0.92 -1.35 -12.90
CA PRO A 28 -0.62 -1.82 -14.24
C PRO A 28 -0.67 -3.35 -14.39
N PHE A 29 -1.13 -3.82 -15.56
CA PHE A 29 -1.33 -5.25 -15.83
C PHE A 29 -0.05 -6.09 -15.74
N ASP A 30 1.10 -5.48 -15.99
CA ASP A 30 2.43 -6.09 -15.91
C ASP A 30 2.99 -6.18 -14.48
N TRP A 31 2.27 -5.67 -13.48
CA TRP A 31 2.72 -5.74 -12.09
C TRP A 31 2.77 -7.20 -11.61
N PRO A 32 3.88 -7.64 -11.00
CA PRO A 32 3.98 -9.00 -10.48
C PRO A 32 2.94 -9.28 -9.40
N ARG A 33 2.53 -10.55 -9.32
CA ARG A 33 1.53 -11.02 -8.36
C ARG A 33 1.96 -10.74 -6.92
N ILE A 34 1.21 -9.88 -6.23
CA ILE A 34 1.41 -9.58 -4.83
C ILE A 34 1.04 -10.80 -3.97
N THR A 35 1.92 -11.19 -3.07
CA THR A 35 1.74 -12.36 -2.20
C THR A 35 1.56 -11.99 -0.74
N HIS A 36 2.07 -10.82 -0.34
CA HIS A 36 1.94 -10.29 1.01
C HIS A 36 1.63 -8.80 0.97
N ALA A 37 0.72 -8.38 1.84
CA ALA A 37 0.45 -6.98 2.13
C ALA A 37 0.64 -6.76 3.64
N THR A 38 1.51 -5.84 4.03
CA THR A 38 1.71 -5.46 5.44
C THR A 38 1.39 -4.00 5.64
N VAL A 39 0.36 -3.71 6.43
CA VAL A 39 0.02 -2.34 6.81
C VAL A 39 0.70 -1.97 8.12
N ASN A 40 1.27 -0.77 8.14
CA ASN A 40 1.78 -0.11 9.33
C ASN A 40 0.88 1.08 9.67
N GLY A 41 0.42 1.15 10.92
CA GLY A 41 -0.41 2.25 11.41
C GLY A 41 -1.50 1.78 12.35
N ALA A 42 -1.84 2.59 13.35
CA ALA A 42 -2.80 2.21 14.39
C ALA A 42 -4.27 2.22 13.91
N GLY A 43 -4.56 2.84 12.76
CA GLY A 43 -5.92 3.01 12.25
C GLY A 43 -6.54 1.77 11.58
N TRP A 44 -5.78 0.69 11.38
CA TRP A 44 -6.26 -0.52 10.72
C TRP A 44 -6.92 -1.49 11.72
N PRO A 45 -8.12 -2.03 11.41
CA PRO A 45 -8.78 -3.01 12.24
C PRO A 45 -8.05 -4.36 12.20
N ALA A 46 -8.46 -5.29 13.08
CA ALA A 46 -7.92 -6.64 13.08
C ALA A 46 -8.12 -7.31 11.71
N LEU A 47 -7.03 -7.80 11.13
CA LEU A 47 -7.05 -8.38 9.79
C LEU A 47 -7.15 -9.91 9.84
N PRO A 48 -7.90 -10.55 8.94
CA PRO A 48 -7.72 -11.96 8.66
C PRO A 48 -6.31 -12.18 8.12
N GLY A 49 -5.62 -13.26 8.51
CA GLY A 49 -4.24 -13.50 8.08
C GLY A 49 -4.06 -13.69 6.55
N ARG A 50 -5.16 -13.82 5.79
CA ARG A 50 -5.16 -13.97 4.33
C ARG A 50 -6.48 -13.54 3.71
N ILE A 51 -6.42 -13.08 2.47
CA ILE A 51 -7.60 -12.82 1.61
C ILE A 51 -7.37 -13.34 0.19
N LEU A 52 -8.45 -13.55 -0.55
CA LEU A 52 -8.41 -13.89 -1.97
C LEU A 52 -8.62 -12.61 -2.81
N VAL A 53 -7.65 -12.23 -3.62
CA VAL A 53 -7.74 -11.10 -4.56
C VAL A 53 -7.43 -11.62 -5.95
N ALA A 54 -8.22 -11.28 -6.98
CA ALA A 54 -7.95 -11.65 -8.37
C ALA A 54 -7.49 -13.13 -8.56
N GLY A 55 -8.19 -14.06 -7.90
CA GLY A 55 -7.89 -15.49 -7.96
C GLY A 55 -6.60 -15.94 -7.24
N HIS A 56 -6.08 -15.16 -6.28
CA HIS A 56 -4.88 -15.53 -5.52
C HIS A 56 -4.87 -15.06 -4.07
N VAL A 57 -4.14 -15.80 -3.26
CA VAL A 57 -4.08 -15.56 -1.83
C VAL A 57 -3.03 -14.50 -1.54
N VAL A 58 -3.47 -13.41 -0.92
CA VAL A 58 -2.59 -12.37 -0.37
C VAL A 58 -2.58 -12.53 1.15
N ARG A 59 -1.40 -12.71 1.72
CA ARG A 59 -1.23 -12.78 3.18
C ARG A 59 -1.21 -11.38 3.77
N LEU A 60 -2.06 -11.15 4.77
CA LEU A 60 -2.15 -9.86 5.42
C LEU A 60 -1.37 -9.86 6.74
N ARG A 61 -0.70 -8.74 7.00
CA ARG A 61 -0.06 -8.47 8.29
C ARG A 61 -0.34 -7.03 8.71
N HIS A 62 -0.50 -6.84 10.00
CA HIS A 62 -0.61 -5.53 10.61
C HIS A 62 0.55 -5.34 11.58
N THR A 63 1.24 -4.21 11.46
CA THR A 63 2.27 -3.79 12.41
C THR A 63 1.83 -2.49 13.08
N THR A 64 1.67 -2.50 14.40
CA THR A 64 1.25 -1.33 15.19
C THR A 64 2.39 -0.61 15.87
N ASN A 65 3.56 -1.25 16.02
CA ASN A 65 4.66 -0.74 16.83
C ASN A 65 5.89 -0.30 16.01
N ARG A 66 5.71 0.02 14.73
CA ARG A 66 6.82 0.50 13.89
C ARG A 66 6.84 2.04 13.92
N PRO A 67 7.94 2.66 14.37
CA PRO A 67 8.10 4.11 14.30
C PRO A 67 8.06 4.60 12.85
N GLY A 68 7.41 5.75 12.62
CA GLY A 68 7.32 6.39 11.32
C GLY A 68 5.87 6.54 10.84
N PRO A 69 5.68 7.03 9.60
CA PRO A 69 4.34 7.23 9.06
C PRO A 69 3.64 5.91 8.73
N ASP A 70 2.33 6.01 8.55
CA ASP A 70 1.49 4.90 8.11
C ASP A 70 1.91 4.50 6.68
N THR A 71 2.20 3.20 6.49
CA THR A 71 2.70 2.68 5.21
C THR A 71 2.06 1.33 4.90
N VAL A 72 1.82 1.04 3.62
CA VAL A 72 1.51 -0.31 3.15
C VAL A 72 2.70 -0.86 2.40
N CYS A 73 3.09 -2.08 2.75
CA CYS A 73 4.17 -2.83 2.13
C CYS A 73 3.57 -3.92 1.27
N LEU A 74 3.75 -3.85 -0.04
CA LEU A 74 3.37 -4.90 -0.97
C LEU A 74 4.62 -5.71 -1.33
N VAL A 75 4.51 -7.04 -1.30
CA VAL A 75 5.63 -7.93 -1.66
C VAL A 75 5.16 -8.92 -2.71
N ALA A 76 5.86 -8.94 -3.83
CA ALA A 76 5.73 -9.98 -4.84
C ALA A 76 6.90 -10.96 -4.72
N ALA A 77 6.60 -12.25 -4.63
CA ALA A 77 7.62 -13.27 -4.51
C ALA A 77 8.54 -13.23 -5.75
N GLY A 78 9.85 -13.11 -5.52
CA GLY A 78 10.86 -13.06 -6.57
C GLY A 78 11.00 -11.73 -7.34
N HIS A 79 10.18 -10.72 -7.05
CA HIS A 79 10.19 -9.44 -7.77
C HIS A 79 10.45 -8.22 -6.88
N GLY A 80 10.40 -8.41 -5.56
CA GLY A 80 10.77 -7.38 -4.60
C GLY A 80 9.60 -6.87 -3.77
N ARG A 81 9.78 -5.64 -3.30
CA ARG A 81 8.95 -4.99 -2.29
C ARG A 81 8.70 -3.55 -2.68
N TRP A 82 7.47 -3.10 -2.47
CA TRP A 82 7.05 -1.72 -2.67
C TRP A 82 6.44 -1.19 -1.38
N ASP A 83 6.97 -0.07 -0.91
CA ASP A 83 6.53 0.59 0.30
C ASP A 83 5.82 1.89 -0.05
N LEU A 84 4.49 1.91 0.12
CA LEU A 84 3.64 3.05 -0.17
C LEU A 84 3.29 3.79 1.12
N LEU A 85 3.38 5.11 1.10
CA LEU A 85 2.89 5.98 2.16
C LEU A 85 1.35 6.00 2.14
N ILE A 86 0.70 5.84 3.28
CA ILE A 86 -0.76 5.88 3.38
C ILE A 86 -1.19 7.31 3.73
N LEU A 87 -2.02 7.90 2.89
CA LEU A 87 -2.73 9.13 3.24
C LEU A 87 -3.99 8.78 4.01
N ALA A 88 -4.28 9.50 5.09
CA ALA A 88 -5.50 9.28 5.85
C ALA A 88 -6.72 9.47 4.93
N PRO A 89 -7.75 8.59 4.99
CA PRO A 89 -8.97 8.76 4.20
C PRO A 89 -9.64 10.12 4.39
N ALA A 90 -9.52 10.70 5.60
CA ALA A 90 -10.04 12.02 5.95
C ALA A 90 -9.24 13.20 5.36
N THR A 91 -8.15 12.95 4.63
CA THR A 91 -7.37 14.00 3.96
C THR A 91 -8.26 14.68 2.93
N PRO A 92 -8.34 16.03 2.90
CA PRO A 92 -9.10 16.74 1.88
C PRO A 92 -8.62 16.38 0.47
N GLU A 93 -9.55 16.11 -0.43
CA GLU A 93 -9.26 15.68 -1.81
C GLU A 93 -8.24 16.58 -2.53
N PRO A 94 -8.31 17.93 -2.46
CA PRO A 94 -7.33 18.77 -3.12
C PRO A 94 -5.89 18.55 -2.63
N ASP A 95 -5.72 18.30 -1.32
CA ASP A 95 -4.41 18.03 -0.72
C ASP A 95 -3.90 16.64 -1.04
N ALA A 96 -4.79 15.64 -1.02
CA ALA A 96 -4.45 14.28 -1.39
C ALA A 96 -4.00 14.20 -2.85
N LEU A 97 -4.75 14.83 -3.77
CA LEU A 97 -4.40 14.91 -5.19
C LEU A 97 -3.08 15.63 -5.42
N ARG A 98 -2.82 16.74 -4.71
CA ARG A 98 -1.56 17.46 -4.78
C ARG A 98 -0.38 16.57 -4.37
N MET A 99 -0.51 15.86 -3.25
CA MET A 99 0.55 14.99 -2.74
C MET A 99 0.78 13.75 -3.63
N LEU A 100 -0.29 13.17 -4.18
CA LEU A 100 -0.20 12.12 -5.19
C LEU A 100 0.55 12.62 -6.44
N ALA A 101 0.21 13.81 -6.95
CA ALA A 101 0.85 14.40 -8.12
C ALA A 101 2.33 14.76 -7.88
N GLU A 102 2.67 15.29 -6.71
CA GLU A 102 4.05 15.56 -6.31
C GLU A 102 4.88 14.26 -6.25
N THR A 103 4.31 13.19 -5.69
CA THR A 103 4.98 11.89 -5.59
C THR A 103 5.15 11.25 -6.97
N ALA A 104 4.14 11.31 -7.83
CA ALA A 104 4.21 10.80 -9.19
C ALA A 104 5.32 11.49 -10.01
N ARG A 105 5.56 12.79 -9.77
CA ARG A 105 6.66 13.54 -10.41
C ARG A 105 8.04 13.18 -9.83
N ALA A 106 8.10 12.80 -8.55
CA ALA A 106 9.34 12.41 -7.88
C ALA A 106 9.73 10.94 -8.14
N GLY A 107 8.76 10.09 -8.48
CA GLY A 107 8.94 8.65 -8.66
C GLY A 107 9.40 8.27 -10.07
N VAL A 108 10.72 8.16 -10.29
CA VAL A 108 11.22 7.17 -11.24
C VAL A 108 11.20 5.82 -10.52
N PRO A 109 10.41 4.82 -10.95
CA PRO A 109 10.54 3.49 -10.41
C PRO A 109 11.92 2.97 -10.86
N THR A 110 12.89 2.94 -9.95
CA THR A 110 14.10 2.14 -10.16
C THR A 110 13.74 0.72 -9.74
N PRO A 111 13.48 -0.22 -10.67
CA PRO A 111 13.47 -1.63 -10.32
C PRO A 111 14.85 -1.98 -9.75
N ALA A 112 14.86 -2.58 -8.56
CA ALA A 112 16.06 -3.16 -7.97
C ALA A 112 16.34 -4.52 -8.61
#